data_AF-A2EMQ9-F1
#
_entry.id   AF-A2EMQ9-F1
#
_cell.length_a   1.000
_cell.length_b   1.000
_cell.length_c   1.000
_cell.angle_alpha   90.00
_cell.angle_beta   90.00
_cell.angle_gamma   90.00
#
_symmetry.space_group_name_H-M   'P 1'
#
loop_
_entity.id
_entity.type
_entity.pdbx_description
1 polymer ?
#
loop_
_entity_poly.entity_id
_entity_poly.type
_entity_poly.pdbx_seq_one_letter_code
_entity_poly.pdbx_strand_id
1 'polypeptide(L)'
;MEDDKNSLIEFTKKFDFNKHQTLESDFYPNTIHHIFGRNALSLLELCCYHGSINCFNFLTTELKLEITQGCVSYSFLSGNKEIIDKCLAEKDPNFVTMEYAVISRNIDYVNLLMDEHDLFPDYEGAAYYNNLQAFIIGLKKCRYINDYFFHSLYFGFEPVYEIILSLGANINAVKIKNNVPLIHWCAIYNNVEFA
;
A
#
# COMPACT_ATOMS: atom_id res chain seq x y z
N MET A 1 18.99 -0.81 2.33
CA MET A 1 20.00 -0.72 1.25
C MET A 1 20.49 0.70 1.21
N GLU A 2 21.78 0.97 1.48
CA GLU A 2 22.30 2.33 1.72
C GLU A 2 22.66 3.11 0.43
N ASP A 3 22.09 2.70 -0.70
CA ASP A 3 22.39 3.26 -2.03
C ASP A 3 23.88 3.28 -2.42
N ASP A 4 24.69 2.38 -1.85
CA ASP A 4 26.11 2.22 -2.19
C ASP A 4 26.29 1.52 -3.54
N LYS A 5 26.24 2.33 -4.60
CA LYS A 5 26.46 1.91 -5.98
C LYS A 5 27.83 1.26 -6.20
N ASN A 6 28.89 1.71 -5.51
CA ASN A 6 30.23 1.18 -5.73
C ASN A 6 30.35 -0.25 -5.20
N SER A 7 29.84 -0.49 -3.99
CA SER A 7 29.75 -1.84 -3.43
C SER A 7 28.89 -2.77 -4.29
N LEU A 8 27.78 -2.26 -4.86
CA LEU A 8 26.96 -3.03 -5.79
C LEU A 8 27.73 -3.39 -7.08
N ILE A 9 28.47 -2.44 -7.67
CA ILE A 9 29.31 -2.69 -8.84
C ILE A 9 30.33 -3.80 -8.56
N GLU A 10 31.06 -3.71 -7.45
CA GLU A 10 32.03 -4.75 -7.08
C GLU A 10 31.36 -6.10 -6.83
N PHE A 11 30.17 -6.09 -6.22
CA PHE A 11 29.37 -7.30 -6.04
C PHE A 11 28.98 -7.95 -7.38
N THR A 12 28.64 -7.15 -8.39
CA THR A 12 28.24 -7.68 -9.72
C THR A 12 29.38 -8.30 -10.53
N LYS A 13 30.64 -8.03 -10.16
CA LYS A 13 31.83 -8.60 -10.81
C LYS A 13 32.17 -10.00 -10.32
N LYS A 14 31.53 -10.49 -9.24
CA LYS A 14 31.76 -11.84 -8.73
C LYS A 14 31.33 -12.88 -9.77
N PHE A 15 32.11 -13.95 -9.91
CA PHE A 15 31.88 -14.99 -10.92
C PHE A 15 30.51 -15.67 -10.78
N ASP A 16 29.99 -15.76 -9.56
CA ASP A 16 28.70 -16.37 -9.21
C ASP A 16 27.54 -15.37 -9.16
N PHE A 17 27.73 -14.12 -9.58
CA PHE A 17 26.68 -13.12 -9.57
C PHE A 17 25.52 -13.52 -10.49
N ASN A 18 24.32 -13.61 -9.91
CA ASN A 18 23.08 -13.80 -10.66
C ASN A 18 22.25 -12.50 -10.64
N LYS A 19 22.11 -11.86 -11.81
CA LYS A 19 21.31 -10.63 -11.95
C LYS A 19 19.82 -10.79 -11.63
N HIS A 20 19.31 -12.02 -11.66
CA HIS A 20 17.93 -12.37 -11.31
C HIS A 20 17.82 -12.96 -9.90
N GLN A 21 18.85 -12.83 -9.07
CA GLN A 21 18.77 -13.25 -7.68
C GLN A 21 17.66 -12.49 -6.96
N THR A 22 17.01 -13.19 -6.02
CA THR A 22 15.96 -12.64 -5.18
C THR A 22 16.30 -12.87 -3.71
N LEU A 23 15.85 -11.96 -2.85
CA LEU A 23 16.00 -12.05 -1.41
C LEU A 23 14.66 -12.38 -0.77
N GLU A 24 14.59 -13.52 -0.09
CA GLU A 24 13.52 -13.86 0.84
C GLU A 24 14.00 -13.49 2.26
N SER A 25 13.22 -12.67 2.96
CA SER A 25 13.56 -12.22 4.31
C SER A 25 12.34 -11.70 5.05
N ASP A 26 12.20 -12.09 6.31
CA ASP A 26 11.14 -11.64 7.22
C ASP A 26 11.17 -10.14 7.51
N PHE A 27 12.27 -9.44 7.18
CA PHE A 27 12.38 -7.98 7.31
C PHE A 27 11.58 -7.22 6.26
N TYR A 28 11.15 -7.88 5.18
CA TYR A 28 10.29 -7.28 4.18
C TYR A 28 8.87 -7.78 4.35
N PRO A 29 7.87 -6.89 4.27
CA PRO A 29 6.50 -7.27 4.55
C PRO A 29 6.06 -8.38 3.60
N ASN A 30 5.35 -9.36 4.17
CA ASN A 30 4.65 -10.41 3.44
C ASN A 30 3.42 -9.77 2.76
N THR A 31 3.71 -9.00 1.72
CA THR A 31 2.77 -8.08 1.06
C THR A 31 1.80 -8.82 0.14
N ILE A 32 0.84 -8.14 -0.47
CA ILE A 32 -0.09 -8.76 -1.41
C ILE A 32 0.59 -9.39 -2.63
N HIS A 33 1.80 -8.95 -2.99
CA HIS A 33 2.64 -9.66 -3.94
C HIS A 33 3.01 -11.09 -3.49
N HIS A 34 3.05 -11.35 -2.19
CA HIS A 34 3.29 -12.67 -1.58
C HIS A 34 2.05 -13.55 -1.58
N ILE A 35 0.84 -12.96 -1.54
CA ILE A 35 -0.43 -13.69 -1.68
C ILE A 35 -0.52 -14.36 -3.07
N PHE A 36 0.14 -13.81 -4.09
CA PHE A 36 0.26 -14.41 -5.42
C PHE A 36 1.49 -15.34 -5.58
N GLY A 37 2.11 -15.80 -4.49
CA GLY A 37 3.14 -16.83 -4.49
C GLY A 37 4.58 -16.31 -4.66
N ARG A 38 4.82 -15.01 -4.49
CA ARG A 38 6.16 -14.43 -4.59
C ARG A 38 6.68 -13.93 -3.24
N ASN A 39 7.51 -14.75 -2.59
CA ASN A 39 8.09 -14.42 -1.28
C ASN A 39 9.44 -13.69 -1.32
N ALA A 40 9.93 -13.34 -2.51
CA ALA A 40 11.29 -12.85 -2.68
C ALA A 40 11.36 -11.60 -3.57
N LEU A 41 12.14 -10.62 -3.12
CA LEU A 41 12.36 -9.34 -3.80
C LEU A 41 13.57 -9.43 -4.73
N SER A 42 13.45 -8.93 -5.95
CA SER A 42 14.61 -8.72 -6.81
C SER A 42 15.51 -7.60 -6.28
N LEU A 43 16.76 -7.54 -6.74
CA LEU A 43 17.66 -6.41 -6.44
C LEU A 43 17.05 -5.05 -6.82
N LEU A 44 16.31 -4.99 -7.93
CA LEU A 44 15.69 -3.76 -8.39
C LEU A 44 14.52 -3.33 -7.48
N GLU A 45 13.71 -4.28 -7.03
CA GLU A 45 12.62 -4.00 -6.08
C GLU A 45 13.15 -3.61 -4.70
N LEU A 46 14.26 -4.19 -4.26
CA LEU A 46 14.96 -3.74 -3.06
C LEU A 46 15.41 -2.29 -3.20
N CYS A 47 15.92 -1.88 -4.37
CA CYS A 47 16.26 -0.47 -4.59
C CYS A 47 15.02 0.43 -4.48
N CYS A 48 13.89 0.00 -5.05
CA CYS A 48 12.63 0.75 -4.99
C CYS A 48 12.09 0.87 -3.56
N TYR A 49 12.12 -0.23 -2.79
CA TYR A 49 11.68 -0.27 -1.40
C TYR A 49 12.52 0.65 -0.49
N HIS A 50 13.84 0.70 -0.71
CA HIS A 50 14.77 1.48 0.11
C HIS A 50 15.06 2.88 -0.43
N GLY A 51 14.56 3.25 -1.61
CA GLY A 51 14.84 4.54 -2.23
C GLY A 51 16.27 4.68 -2.77
N SER A 52 16.95 3.57 -3.08
CA SER A 52 18.34 3.52 -3.53
C SER A 52 18.46 3.87 -5.02
N ILE A 53 18.41 5.16 -5.36
CA ILE A 53 18.36 5.66 -6.74
C ILE A 53 19.65 5.39 -7.55
N ASN A 54 20.83 5.48 -6.94
CA ASN A 54 22.09 5.23 -7.65
C ASN A 54 22.22 3.75 -8.02
N CYS A 55 21.85 2.87 -7.12
CA CYS A 55 21.78 1.43 -7.37
C CYS A 55 20.70 1.10 -8.41
N PHE A 56 19.49 1.68 -8.27
CA PHE A 56 18.41 1.53 -9.24
C PHE A 56 18.86 1.92 -10.65
N ASN A 57 19.48 3.09 -10.80
CA ASN A 57 19.98 3.58 -12.08
C ASN A 57 21.03 2.62 -12.63
N PHE A 58 22.00 2.16 -11.84
CA PHE A 58 22.98 1.17 -12.30
C PHE A 58 22.33 -0.14 -12.80
N LEU A 59 21.37 -0.68 -12.05
CA LEU A 59 20.69 -1.93 -12.40
C LEU A 59 19.86 -1.81 -13.69
N THR A 60 19.19 -0.67 -13.88
CA THR A 60 18.37 -0.42 -15.08
C THR A 60 19.20 -0.01 -16.29
N THR A 61 20.27 0.78 -16.12
CA THR A 61 21.07 1.27 -17.25
C THR A 61 22.16 0.29 -17.67
N GLU A 62 22.91 -0.28 -16.74
CA GLU A 62 24.07 -1.14 -17.04
C GLU A 62 23.65 -2.60 -17.18
N LEU A 63 22.83 -3.11 -16.24
CA LEU A 63 22.39 -4.50 -16.28
C LEU A 63 21.10 -4.72 -17.07
N LYS A 64 20.46 -3.64 -17.55
CA LYS A 64 19.23 -3.66 -18.34
C LYS A 64 18.13 -4.50 -17.68
N LEU A 65 18.02 -4.42 -16.35
CA LEU A 65 16.92 -5.06 -15.65
C LEU A 65 15.61 -4.31 -15.94
N GLU A 66 14.56 -5.06 -16.28
CA GLU A 66 13.24 -4.51 -16.53
C GLU A 66 12.61 -4.04 -15.21
N ILE A 67 12.01 -2.85 -15.23
CA ILE A 67 11.14 -2.39 -14.13
C ILE A 67 9.97 -3.36 -14.03
N THR A 68 9.63 -3.82 -12.82
CA THR A 68 8.48 -4.71 -12.59
C THR A 68 7.30 -3.93 -12.02
N GLN A 69 6.10 -4.52 -11.98
CA GLN A 69 4.98 -3.93 -11.23
C GLN A 69 5.28 -3.78 -9.73
N GLY A 70 6.13 -4.67 -9.20
CA GLY A 70 6.63 -4.57 -7.84
C GLY A 70 7.48 -3.31 -7.66
N CYS A 71 8.34 -2.96 -8.63
CA CYS A 71 9.13 -1.73 -8.58
C CYS A 71 8.24 -0.48 -8.46
N VAL A 72 7.18 -0.39 -9.27
CA VAL A 72 6.19 0.70 -9.18
C VAL A 72 5.62 0.75 -7.77
N SER A 73 5.11 -0.36 -7.27
CA SER A 73 4.42 -0.41 -5.97
C SER A 73 5.37 -0.12 -4.78
N TYR A 74 6.57 -0.68 -4.77
CA TYR A 74 7.56 -0.43 -3.72
C TYR A 74 8.16 0.98 -3.77
N SER A 75 8.17 1.65 -4.92
CA SER A 75 8.66 3.03 -5.02
C SER A 75 7.84 4.01 -4.17
N PHE A 76 6.54 3.75 -4.01
CA PHE A 76 5.65 4.55 -3.15
C PHE A 76 5.95 4.37 -1.65
N LEU A 77 6.57 3.26 -1.23
CA LEU A 77 7.00 3.10 0.15
C LEU A 77 8.25 3.89 0.49
N SER A 78 9.24 3.92 -0.41
CA SER A 78 10.45 4.72 -0.16
C SER A 78 10.18 6.22 -0.30
N GLY A 79 9.18 6.59 -1.09
CA GLY A 79 8.86 7.99 -1.39
C GLY A 79 9.94 8.71 -2.21
N ASN A 80 10.88 7.97 -2.82
CA ASN A 80 11.88 8.57 -3.69
C ASN A 80 11.23 8.98 -5.02
N LYS A 81 10.99 10.29 -5.18
CA LYS A 81 10.29 10.85 -6.35
C LYS A 81 10.94 10.45 -7.68
N GLU A 82 12.27 10.42 -7.77
CA GLU A 82 12.94 10.06 -9.02
C GLU A 82 12.68 8.59 -9.40
N ILE A 83 12.66 7.68 -8.41
CA ILE A 83 12.30 6.28 -8.65
C ILE A 83 10.83 6.16 -9.05
N ILE A 84 9.92 6.86 -8.36
CA ILE A 84 8.48 6.86 -8.66
C ILE A 84 8.26 7.31 -10.11
N ASP A 85 8.80 8.47 -10.49
CA ASP A 85 8.65 9.04 -11.83
C ASP A 85 9.17 8.06 -12.90
N LYS A 86 10.35 7.43 -12.68
CA LYS A 86 10.93 6.43 -13.59
C LYS A 86 10.08 5.17 -13.71
N CYS A 87 9.50 4.70 -12.61
CA CYS A 87 8.67 3.51 -12.61
C CYS A 87 7.33 3.76 -13.33
N LEU A 88 6.68 4.90 -13.05
CA LEU A 88 5.41 5.30 -13.68
C LEU A 88 5.56 5.61 -15.17
N ALA A 89 6.73 6.06 -15.61
CA ALA A 89 7.02 6.25 -17.03
C ALA A 89 7.04 4.94 -17.84
N GLU A 90 7.31 3.80 -17.19
CA GLU A 90 7.47 2.50 -17.85
C GLU A 90 6.27 1.56 -17.64
N LYS A 91 5.56 1.68 -16.52
CA LYS A 91 4.40 0.84 -16.19
C LYS A 91 3.30 1.61 -15.46
N ASP A 92 2.07 1.35 -15.87
CA ASP A 92 0.89 1.89 -15.20
C ASP A 92 0.77 1.35 -13.77
N PRO A 93 0.38 2.18 -12.80
CA PRO A 93 0.05 1.72 -11.47
C PRO A 93 -1.22 0.87 -11.50
N ASN A 94 -1.39 0.04 -10.47
CA ASN A 94 -2.60 -0.78 -10.33
C ASN A 94 -3.13 -0.73 -8.89
N PHE A 95 -4.15 -1.54 -8.60
CA PHE A 95 -4.75 -1.59 -7.26
C PHE A 95 -3.74 -1.92 -6.15
N VAL A 96 -2.70 -2.71 -6.45
CA VAL A 96 -1.62 -2.99 -5.49
C VAL A 96 -0.81 -1.72 -5.23
N THR A 97 -0.48 -0.97 -6.28
CA THR A 97 0.20 0.33 -6.12
C THR A 97 -0.60 1.31 -5.26
N MET A 98 -1.93 1.37 -5.44
CA MET A 98 -2.81 2.18 -4.58
C MET A 98 -2.72 1.76 -3.11
N GLU A 99 -2.72 0.46 -2.84
CA GLU A 99 -2.58 -0.01 -1.47
C GLU A 99 -1.23 0.37 -0.85
N TYR A 100 -0.12 0.30 -1.58
CA TYR A 100 1.16 0.79 -1.08
C TYR A 100 1.17 2.30 -0.84
N ALA A 101 0.47 3.09 -1.65
CA ALA A 101 0.24 4.51 -1.37
C ALA A 101 -0.53 4.69 -0.06
N VAL A 102 -1.57 3.88 0.21
CA VAL A 102 -2.30 3.89 1.48
C VAL A 102 -1.40 3.50 2.66
N ILE A 103 -0.58 2.44 2.52
CA ILE A 103 0.37 1.99 3.55
C ILE A 103 1.41 3.07 3.85
N SER A 104 1.88 3.80 2.83
CA SER A 104 2.86 4.88 2.98
C SER A 104 2.34 6.05 3.82
N ARG A 105 1.01 6.14 4.04
CA ARG A 105 0.33 7.26 4.72
C ARG A 105 0.62 8.62 4.08
N ASN A 106 0.93 8.65 2.79
CA ASN A 106 1.08 9.86 2.01
C ASN A 106 -0.19 10.09 1.17
N ILE A 107 -0.98 11.09 1.57
CA ILE A 107 -2.24 11.40 0.89
C ILE A 107 -2.03 11.95 -0.52
N ASP A 108 -0.89 12.60 -0.79
CA ASP A 108 -0.58 13.12 -2.12
C ASP A 108 -0.40 11.97 -3.12
N TYR A 109 0.13 10.83 -2.67
CA TYR A 109 0.23 9.63 -3.48
C TYR A 109 -1.13 9.00 -3.78
N VAL A 110 -2.03 8.98 -2.79
CA VAL A 110 -3.40 8.51 -2.99
C VAL A 110 -4.14 9.41 -3.98
N ASN A 111 -4.02 10.73 -3.82
CA ASN A 111 -4.63 11.70 -4.73
C ASN A 111 -4.06 11.57 -6.15
N LEU A 112 -2.74 11.44 -6.31
CA LEU A 112 -2.10 11.22 -7.61
C LEU A 112 -2.68 10.00 -8.31
N LEU A 113 -2.79 8.87 -7.60
CA LEU A 113 -3.32 7.63 -8.20
C LEU A 113 -4.82 7.73 -8.51
N MET A 114 -5.57 8.50 -7.74
CA MET A 114 -6.99 8.77 -8.03
C MET A 114 -7.19 9.67 -9.23
N ASP A 115 -6.52 10.82 -9.24
CA ASP A 115 -6.77 11.88 -10.20
C ASP A 115 -6.15 11.55 -11.56
N GLU A 116 -4.98 10.91 -11.59
CA GLU A 116 -4.23 10.63 -12.82
C GLU A 116 -4.47 9.21 -13.36
N HIS A 117 -4.87 8.27 -12.50
CA HIS A 117 -4.98 6.85 -12.89
C HIS A 117 -6.33 6.20 -12.58
N ASP A 118 -7.33 6.94 -12.07
CA ASP A 118 -8.67 6.43 -11.74
C ASP A 118 -8.65 5.21 -10.79
N LEU A 119 -7.62 5.13 -9.93
CA LEU A 119 -7.48 4.11 -8.90
C LEU A 119 -8.02 4.66 -7.59
N PHE A 120 -8.84 3.90 -6.88
CA PHE A 120 -9.43 4.35 -5.61
C PHE A 120 -8.92 3.49 -4.44
N PRO A 121 -8.73 4.09 -3.24
CA PRO A 121 -8.33 3.33 -2.07
C PRO A 121 -9.45 2.35 -1.67
N ASP A 122 -9.05 1.13 -1.34
CA ASP A 122 -9.93 0.16 -0.69
C ASP A 122 -10.16 0.57 0.78
N TYR A 123 -11.43 0.57 1.22
CA TYR A 123 -11.79 1.05 2.55
C TYR A 123 -11.40 0.07 3.66
N GLU A 124 -11.36 -1.24 3.36
CA GLU A 124 -10.90 -2.25 4.30
C GLU A 124 -9.39 -2.10 4.51
N GLY A 125 -8.61 -1.94 3.43
CA GLY A 125 -7.19 -1.63 3.48
C GLY A 125 -6.89 -0.32 4.23
N ALA A 126 -7.59 0.77 3.90
CA ALA A 126 -7.39 2.06 4.57
C ALA A 126 -7.68 2.00 6.09
N ALA A 127 -8.72 1.26 6.50
CA ALA A 127 -9.02 1.03 7.90
C ALA A 127 -7.96 0.15 8.58
N TYR A 128 -7.57 -0.95 7.95
CA TYR A 128 -6.58 -1.89 8.47
C TYR A 128 -5.21 -1.23 8.72
N TYR A 129 -4.75 -0.38 7.80
CA TYR A 129 -3.51 0.37 7.95
C TYR A 129 -3.66 1.65 8.78
N ASN A 130 -4.85 1.90 9.32
CA ASN A 130 -5.19 3.08 10.13
C ASN A 130 -4.83 4.39 9.39
N ASN A 131 -5.15 4.46 8.10
CA ASN A 131 -5.00 5.64 7.26
C ASN A 131 -6.35 6.35 7.11
N LEU A 132 -6.65 7.22 8.09
CA LEU A 132 -7.93 7.92 8.16
C LEU A 132 -8.17 8.84 6.94
N GLN A 133 -7.12 9.45 6.38
CA GLN A 133 -7.27 10.35 5.24
C GLN A 133 -7.71 9.59 3.99
N ALA A 134 -7.04 8.48 3.66
CA ALA A 134 -7.44 7.63 2.54
C ALA A 134 -8.86 7.06 2.73
N PHE A 135 -9.19 6.68 3.98
CA PHE A 135 -10.52 6.18 4.32
C PHE A 135 -11.62 7.23 4.09
N ILE A 136 -11.42 8.47 4.53
CA ILE A 136 -12.37 9.58 4.33
C ILE A 136 -12.51 9.91 2.84
N ILE A 137 -11.44 9.84 2.07
CA ILE A 137 -11.51 10.06 0.62
C ILE A 137 -12.40 9.00 -0.04
N GLY A 138 -12.20 7.72 0.28
CA GLY A 138 -13.08 6.64 -0.19
C GLY A 138 -14.54 6.84 0.23
N LEU A 139 -14.77 7.28 1.48
CA LEU A 139 -16.10 7.50 2.04
C LEU A 139 -16.92 8.49 1.20
N LYS A 140 -16.31 9.57 0.70
CA LYS A 140 -16.97 10.57 -0.14
C LYS A 140 -17.49 10.03 -1.48
N LYS A 141 -16.98 8.88 -1.93
CA LYS A 141 -17.35 8.23 -3.20
C LYS A 141 -18.21 6.98 -2.98
N CYS A 142 -18.54 6.66 -1.74
CA CYS A 142 -19.09 5.37 -1.36
C CYS A 142 -20.59 5.20 -1.68
N ARG A 143 -20.97 3.99 -2.10
CA ARG A 143 -22.37 3.52 -2.22
C ARG A 143 -22.80 2.57 -1.09
N TYR A 144 -21.84 2.07 -0.31
CA TYR A 144 -21.99 1.05 0.74
C TYR A 144 -21.66 1.62 2.13
N ILE A 145 -22.44 2.61 2.55
CA ILE A 145 -22.15 3.38 3.79
C ILE A 145 -22.08 2.51 5.05
N ASN A 146 -22.88 1.43 5.12
CA ASN A 146 -22.86 0.50 6.25
C ASN A 146 -21.55 -0.30 6.33
N ASP A 147 -20.96 -0.68 5.19
CA ASP A 147 -19.69 -1.39 5.17
C ASP A 147 -18.56 -0.48 5.67
N TYR A 148 -18.58 0.80 5.29
CA TYR A 148 -17.68 1.80 5.87
C TYR A 148 -17.88 1.94 7.38
N PHE A 149 -19.11 1.85 7.88
CA PHE A 149 -19.33 1.93 9.32
C PHE A 149 -18.62 0.78 10.06
N PHE A 150 -18.76 -0.46 9.60
CA PHE A 150 -18.04 -1.60 10.19
C PHE A 150 -16.52 -1.40 10.19
N HIS A 151 -15.94 -0.89 9.10
CA HIS A 151 -14.50 -0.68 8.99
C HIS A 151 -14.04 0.58 9.74
N SER A 152 -14.91 1.55 9.98
CA SER A 152 -14.54 2.71 10.77
C SER A 152 -14.23 2.36 12.23
N LEU A 153 -14.76 1.23 12.73
CA LEU A 153 -14.52 0.76 14.09
C LEU A 153 -13.04 0.49 14.41
N TYR A 154 -12.20 0.27 13.38
CA TYR A 154 -10.75 0.15 13.53
C TYR A 154 -10.07 1.44 13.99
N PHE A 155 -10.67 2.61 13.71
CA PHE A 155 -10.11 3.90 14.11
C PHE A 155 -10.34 4.22 15.59
N GLY A 156 -11.41 3.67 16.18
CA GLY A 156 -11.80 3.99 17.55
C GLY A 156 -12.08 5.47 17.79
N PHE A 157 -12.59 6.17 16.76
CA PHE A 157 -12.69 7.62 16.75
C PHE A 157 -14.11 8.10 16.48
N GLU A 158 -14.78 8.57 17.53
CA GLU A 158 -16.20 8.96 17.53
C GLU A 158 -16.59 9.95 16.40
N PRO A 159 -15.81 11.00 16.09
CA PRO A 159 -16.16 11.93 15.00
C PRO A 159 -16.30 11.25 13.64
N VAL A 160 -15.61 10.13 13.40
CA VAL A 160 -15.77 9.36 12.15
C VAL A 160 -17.12 8.66 12.13
N TYR A 161 -17.58 8.16 13.26
CA TYR A 161 -18.90 7.53 13.40
C TYR A 161 -20.01 8.54 13.18
N GLU A 162 -19.88 9.74 13.77
CA GLU A 162 -20.83 10.84 13.55
C GLU A 162 -20.94 11.22 12.07
N ILE A 163 -19.80 11.35 11.37
CA ILE A 163 -19.78 11.64 9.93
C ILE A 163 -20.51 10.52 9.18
N ILE A 164 -20.19 9.26 9.43
CA ILE A 164 -20.79 8.11 8.74
C ILE A 164 -22.30 8.01 9.01
N LEU A 165 -22.75 8.24 10.25
CA LEU A 165 -24.16 8.32 10.62
C LEU A 165 -24.87 9.48 9.90
N SER A 166 -24.25 10.64 9.82
CA SER A 166 -24.80 11.81 9.11
C SER A 166 -24.99 11.55 7.60
N LEU A 167 -24.19 10.64 7.04
CA LEU A 167 -24.30 10.17 5.65
C LEU A 167 -25.35 9.06 5.46
N GLY A 168 -26.09 8.71 6.51
CA GLY A 168 -27.22 7.77 6.45
C GLY A 168 -26.87 6.33 6.78
N ALA A 169 -25.76 6.06 7.48
CA ALA A 169 -25.45 4.72 7.95
C ALA A 169 -26.51 4.21 8.94
N ASN A 170 -26.85 2.93 8.81
CA ASN A 170 -27.77 2.27 9.73
C ASN A 170 -27.00 1.79 10.97
N ILE A 171 -27.30 2.37 12.14
CA ILE A 171 -26.73 1.93 13.43
C ILE A 171 -27.05 0.47 13.77
N ASN A 172 -28.15 -0.06 13.23
CA ASN A 172 -28.57 -1.45 13.38
C ASN A 172 -28.10 -2.33 12.20
N ALA A 173 -27.11 -1.88 11.43
CA ALA A 173 -26.56 -2.67 10.33
C ALA A 173 -26.03 -4.03 10.83
N VAL A 174 -26.20 -5.05 10.00
CA VAL A 174 -25.69 -6.40 10.22
C VAL A 174 -24.70 -6.74 9.12
N LYS A 175 -23.59 -7.41 9.47
CA LYS A 175 -22.61 -7.83 8.47
C LYS A 175 -23.22 -9.00 7.67
N ILE A 176 -23.30 -8.85 6.35
CA ILE A 176 -23.99 -9.80 5.44
C ILE A 176 -23.50 -11.24 5.64
N LYS A 177 -22.19 -11.42 5.86
CA LYS A 177 -21.55 -12.73 5.93
C LYS A 177 -21.99 -13.60 7.12
N ASN A 178 -22.35 -12.99 8.26
CA ASN A 178 -22.62 -13.72 9.50
C ASN A 178 -23.81 -13.19 10.31
N ASN A 179 -24.54 -12.20 9.78
CA ASN A 179 -25.68 -11.56 10.42
C ASN A 179 -25.37 -10.98 11.83
N VAL A 180 -24.11 -10.62 12.08
CA VAL A 180 -23.69 -10.03 13.36
C VAL A 180 -23.92 -8.52 13.32
N PRO A 181 -24.67 -7.95 14.29
CA PRO A 181 -24.92 -6.51 14.36
C PRO A 181 -23.67 -5.67 14.62
N LEU A 182 -23.67 -4.41 14.17
CA LEU A 182 -22.58 -3.45 14.38
C LEU A 182 -22.16 -3.32 15.85
N ILE A 183 -23.11 -3.26 16.78
CA ILE A 183 -22.83 -3.11 18.22
C ILE A 183 -21.94 -4.23 18.80
N HIS A 184 -22.06 -5.46 18.29
CA HIS A 184 -21.16 -6.55 18.71
C HIS A 184 -19.72 -6.27 18.32
N TRP A 185 -19.50 -5.66 17.17
CA TRP A 185 -18.16 -5.27 16.73
C TRP A 185 -17.64 -4.08 17.54
N CYS A 186 -18.48 -3.11 17.92
CA CYS A 186 -18.09 -2.01 18.81
C CYS A 186 -17.51 -2.54 20.13
N ALA A 187 -18.15 -3.55 20.72
CA ALA A 187 -17.65 -4.20 21.93
C ALA A 187 -16.31 -4.94 21.71
N ILE A 188 -16.15 -5.66 20.59
CA ILE A 188 -14.91 -6.37 20.24
C ILE A 188 -13.73 -5.40 20.09
N TYR A 189 -13.96 -4.25 19.45
CA TYR A 189 -12.93 -3.23 19.23
C TYR A 189 -12.77 -2.26 20.42
N ASN A 190 -13.41 -2.55 21.56
CA ASN A 190 -13.35 -1.75 22.78
C ASN A 190 -13.76 -0.27 22.58
N ASN A 191 -14.70 -0.03 21.67
CA ASN A 191 -15.26 1.30 21.40
C ASN A 191 -16.39 1.60 22.40
N VAL A 192 -16.03 1.66 23.68
CA VAL A 192 -16.98 1.75 24.82
C VAL A 192 -17.81 3.02 24.86
N GLU A 193 -17.36 4.09 24.21
CA GLU A 193 -18.12 5.35 24.12
C GLU A 193 -19.27 5.24 23.10
N PHE A 194 -19.20 4.29 22.16
CA PHE A 194 -20.18 4.10 21.09
C PHE A 194 -21.03 2.84 21.24
N ALA A 195 -20.67 1.91 22.13
CA ALA A 195 -21.38 0.66 22.41
C ALA A 195 -22.54 0.84 23.41
#